data_AF-A0A9Q5N9B5-F1
#
_entry.id   AF-A0A9Q5N9B5-F1
#
_cell.length_a   1.000
_cell.length_b   1.000
_cell.length_c   1.000
_cell.angle_alpha   90.00
_cell.angle_beta   90.00
_cell.angle_gamma   90.00
#
_symmetry.space_group_name_H-M   'P 1'
#
loop_
_entity.id
_entity.type
_entity.pdbx_description
1 polymer ?
#
loop_
_entity_poly.entity_id
_entity_poly.type
_entity_poly.pdbx_seq_one_letter_code
_entity_poly.pdbx_strand_id
1 'polypeptide(L)'
;MPSVTRLSSSDIRIKVNLRPMLLNLGQTALLVAPGRKFLPNSGAKTDPNSSHVVQVTVEPYECVEGKRLRRADTIAAFFLVQHEVSELITAVLRAHLTNSLRTPVKFVQQDGPTPYCLIADSQPWPFGKTLGLSWGGERLIPGELKWTFKFSTIGLNEPS
;
A
#
# COMPACT_ATOMS: atom_id res chain seq x y z
N MET A 1 -21.15 -2.41 42.23
CA MET A 1 -19.93 -2.89 41.53
C MET A 1 -20.29 -3.15 40.08
N PRO A 2 -19.79 -2.40 39.09
CA PRO A 2 -20.11 -2.66 37.70
C PRO A 2 -19.19 -3.74 37.14
N SER A 3 -19.80 -4.82 36.66
CA SER A 3 -19.14 -5.93 35.98
C SER A 3 -18.63 -5.48 34.62
N VAL A 4 -17.34 -5.68 34.37
CA VAL A 4 -16.69 -5.42 33.08
C VAL A 4 -16.92 -6.64 32.19
N THR A 5 -17.85 -6.52 31.25
CA THR A 5 -18.04 -7.50 30.17
C THR A 5 -16.88 -7.33 29.18
N ARG A 6 -15.95 -8.30 29.16
CA ARG A 6 -14.94 -8.40 28.09
C ARG A 6 -15.65 -8.59 26.75
N LEU A 7 -15.48 -7.63 25.85
CA LEU A 7 -15.87 -7.78 24.45
C LEU A 7 -14.93 -8.79 23.80
N SER A 8 -15.51 -9.93 23.41
CA SER A 8 -14.88 -11.00 22.66
C SER A 8 -14.37 -10.49 21.32
N SER A 9 -13.13 -10.85 20.98
CA SER A 9 -12.42 -10.49 19.75
C SER A 9 -13.19 -10.99 18.53
N SER A 10 -13.98 -10.10 17.93
CA SER A 10 -14.66 -10.35 16.66
C SER A 10 -13.62 -10.58 15.57
N ASP A 11 -13.61 -11.77 14.96
CA ASP A 11 -12.89 -12.06 13.73
C ASP A 11 -13.27 -11.03 12.66
N ILE A 12 -12.35 -10.10 12.38
CA ILE A 12 -12.51 -9.17 11.26
C ILE A 12 -12.28 -9.99 9.98
N ARG A 13 -13.38 -10.46 9.36
CA ARG A 13 -13.35 -11.11 8.06
C ARG A 13 -13.13 -10.08 6.97
N ILE A 14 -11.88 -9.84 6.62
CA ILE A 14 -11.50 -8.99 5.50
C ILE A 14 -11.66 -9.81 4.21
N LYS A 15 -12.50 -9.35 3.27
CA LYS A 15 -12.57 -9.89 1.90
C LYS A 15 -11.50 -9.21 1.05
N VAL A 16 -10.47 -9.94 0.64
CA VAL A 16 -9.42 -9.47 -0.28
C VAL A 16 -9.57 -10.20 -1.61
N ASN A 17 -9.80 -9.47 -2.70
CA ASN A 17 -10.06 -10.05 -4.00
C ASN A 17 -8.74 -10.23 -4.77
N LEU A 18 -8.46 -11.42 -5.30
CA LEU A 18 -7.21 -11.77 -6.02
C LEU A 18 -7.13 -11.18 -7.45
N ARG A 19 -7.92 -10.15 -7.77
CA ARG A 19 -7.79 -9.34 -9.00
C ARG A 19 -6.70 -8.28 -8.79
N PRO A 20 -6.12 -7.66 -9.84
CA PRO A 20 -5.32 -6.45 -9.66
C PRO A 20 -6.12 -5.50 -8.78
N MET A 21 -5.64 -5.30 -7.56
CA MET A 21 -6.39 -4.64 -6.51
C MET A 21 -6.39 -3.16 -6.84
N LEU A 22 -7.49 -2.69 -7.43
CA LEU A 22 -7.72 -1.29 -7.70
C LEU A 22 -7.89 -0.57 -6.35
N LEU A 23 -6.77 -0.11 -5.80
CA LEU A 23 -6.76 0.75 -4.62
C LEU A 23 -7.38 2.08 -5.02
N ASN A 24 -8.35 2.60 -4.25
CA ASN A 24 -8.86 3.95 -4.51
C ASN A 24 -8.09 4.97 -3.68
N LEU A 25 -8.05 6.19 -4.20
CA LEU A 25 -7.46 7.32 -3.51
C LEU A 25 -8.20 7.62 -2.19
N GLY A 26 -7.45 7.83 -1.12
CA GLY A 26 -7.96 8.02 0.24
C GLY A 26 -8.32 6.73 0.98
N GLN A 27 -8.09 5.55 0.37
CA GLN A 27 -8.38 4.28 1.03
C GLN A 27 -7.15 3.69 1.71
N THR A 28 -7.40 3.04 2.84
CA THR A 28 -6.46 2.12 3.49
C THR A 28 -6.94 0.70 3.25
N ALA A 29 -6.02 -0.17 2.84
CA ALA A 29 -6.29 -1.58 2.59
C ALA A 29 -5.20 -2.46 3.21
N LEU A 30 -5.54 -3.73 3.46
CA LEU A 30 -4.56 -4.76 3.79
C LEU A 30 -4.26 -5.56 2.53
N LEU A 31 -3.00 -5.57 2.13
CA LEU A 31 -2.52 -6.36 1.00
C LEU A 31 -1.86 -7.63 1.49
N VAL A 32 -2.27 -8.77 0.94
CA VAL A 32 -1.69 -10.07 1.24
C VAL A 32 -0.64 -10.40 0.20
N ALA A 33 0.61 -10.56 0.63
CA ALA A 33 1.71 -11.02 -0.18
C ALA A 33 1.91 -12.53 0.07
N PRO A 34 1.58 -13.40 -0.89
CA PRO A 34 1.72 -14.85 -0.71
C PRO A 34 3.19 -15.24 -0.55
N GLY A 35 3.48 -16.13 0.39
CA GLY A 35 4.86 -16.51 0.75
C GLY A 35 5.63 -17.29 -0.32
N ARG A 36 4.97 -17.87 -1.32
CA ARG A 36 5.64 -18.82 -2.21
C ARG A 36 6.69 -18.19 -3.14
N LYS A 37 7.95 -18.60 -2.91
CA LYS A 37 9.12 -18.55 -3.82
C LYS A 37 9.74 -17.17 -4.14
N PHE A 38 9.60 -16.16 -3.28
CA PHE A 38 10.21 -14.84 -3.55
C PHE A 38 11.58 -14.59 -2.92
N LEU A 39 12.18 -15.56 -2.22
CA LEU A 39 13.46 -15.36 -1.54
C LEU A 39 14.53 -16.40 -1.96
N PRO A 40 15.56 -16.00 -2.71
CA PRO A 40 16.89 -16.54 -2.51
C PRO A 40 17.58 -15.73 -1.39
N ASN A 41 17.92 -16.41 -0.28
CA ASN A 41 18.89 -15.95 0.73
C ASN A 41 18.54 -14.71 1.59
N SER A 42 17.45 -14.74 2.36
CA SER A 42 17.36 -13.90 3.57
C SER A 42 17.47 -14.79 4.81
N GLY A 43 18.50 -14.57 5.63
CA GLY A 43 18.80 -15.34 6.85
C GLY A 43 17.82 -15.15 8.01
N ALA A 44 16.59 -14.70 7.75
CA ALA A 44 15.53 -14.63 8.74
C ALA A 44 14.87 -16.01 8.88
N LYS A 45 14.73 -16.51 10.12
CA LYS A 45 14.03 -17.76 10.49
C LYS A 45 12.50 -17.63 10.29
N THR A 46 12.04 -17.15 9.15
CA THR A 46 10.62 -17.01 8.85
C THR A 46 10.27 -18.05 7.81
N ASP A 47 9.21 -18.82 8.05
CA ASP A 47 8.82 -19.91 7.16
C ASP A 47 8.65 -19.38 5.72
N PRO A 48 9.39 -19.90 4.72
CA PRO A 48 9.37 -19.38 3.36
C PRO A 48 8.03 -19.61 2.64
N ASN A 49 7.06 -20.20 3.32
CA ASN A 49 5.69 -20.39 2.82
C ASN A 49 4.67 -19.49 3.54
N SER A 50 5.10 -18.67 4.50
CA SER A 50 4.17 -17.83 5.26
C SER A 50 3.73 -16.62 4.44
N SER A 51 2.42 -16.44 4.33
CA SER A 51 1.85 -15.26 3.67
C SER A 51 1.92 -14.04 4.59
N HIS A 52 2.41 -12.93 4.06
CA HIS A 52 2.53 -11.67 4.78
C HIS A 52 1.35 -10.76 4.49
N VAL A 53 1.01 -9.88 5.42
CA VAL A 53 -0.02 -8.86 5.24
C VAL A 53 0.51 -7.49 5.59
N VAL A 54 0.32 -6.53 4.70
CA VAL A 54 0.84 -5.16 4.84
C VAL A 54 -0.32 -4.19 4.75
N GLN A 55 -0.35 -3.21 5.66
CA GLN A 55 -1.27 -2.09 5.55
C GLN A 55 -0.74 -1.08 4.55
N VAL A 56 -1.58 -0.72 3.58
CA VAL A 56 -1.27 0.23 2.52
C VAL A 56 -2.34 1.30 2.48
N THR A 57 -1.91 2.55 2.46
CA THR A 57 -2.79 3.70 2.30
C THR A 57 -2.37 4.47 1.05
N VAL A 58 -3.33 4.83 0.20
CA VAL A 58 -3.10 5.70 -0.95
C VAL A 58 -3.77 7.03 -0.68
N GLU A 59 -3.05 8.15 -0.78
CA GLU A 59 -3.56 9.48 -0.44
C GLU A 59 -3.30 10.47 -1.58
N PRO A 60 -4.21 11.43 -1.82
CA PRO A 60 -3.87 12.60 -2.62
C PRO A 60 -2.68 13.33 -1.99
N TYR A 61 -1.81 13.83 -2.82
CA TYR A 61 -0.73 14.73 -2.45
C TYR A 61 -0.79 15.98 -3.30
N GLU A 62 -0.65 17.13 -2.67
CA GLU A 62 -0.54 18.40 -3.37
C GLU A 62 0.94 18.62 -3.69
N CYS A 63 1.31 18.51 -4.97
CA CYS A 63 2.68 18.81 -5.38
C CYS A 63 3.01 20.28 -5.10
N VAL A 64 4.22 20.54 -4.62
CA VAL A 64 4.68 21.84 -4.10
C VAL A 64 5.04 22.84 -5.21
N GLU A 65 5.02 22.43 -6.49
CA GLU A 65 5.37 23.28 -7.63
C GLU A 65 4.15 24.04 -8.22
N GLY A 66 3.54 24.88 -7.39
CA GLY A 66 2.87 26.12 -7.82
C GLY A 66 1.46 26.04 -8.43
N LYS A 67 0.98 24.89 -8.90
CA LYS A 67 -0.43 24.72 -9.32
C LYS A 67 -1.13 23.64 -8.52
N ARG A 68 -1.95 24.08 -7.55
CA ARG A 68 -2.89 23.22 -6.83
C ARG A 68 -3.99 22.78 -7.79
N LEU A 69 -3.89 21.56 -8.30
CA LEU A 69 -4.99 20.93 -9.04
C LEU A 69 -6.16 20.70 -8.08
N ARG A 70 -7.39 20.81 -8.58
CA ARG A 70 -8.55 20.56 -7.73
C ARG A 70 -8.51 19.09 -7.34
N ARG A 71 -8.93 18.77 -6.11
CA ARG A 71 -8.99 17.38 -5.61
C ARG A 71 -9.74 16.45 -6.57
N ALA A 72 -10.76 16.96 -7.25
CA ALA A 72 -11.51 16.24 -8.28
C ALA A 72 -10.63 15.85 -9.47
N ASP A 73 -9.74 16.73 -9.94
CA ASP A 73 -8.84 16.48 -11.06
C ASP A 73 -7.80 15.42 -10.68
N THR A 74 -7.27 15.47 -9.45
CA THR A 74 -6.35 14.44 -8.94
C THR A 74 -7.03 13.08 -8.86
N ILE A 75 -8.28 13.02 -8.41
CA ILE A 75 -9.06 11.77 -8.38
C ILE A 75 -9.30 11.24 -9.79
N ALA A 76 -9.71 12.10 -10.72
CA ALA A 76 -9.96 11.71 -12.11
C ALA A 76 -8.67 11.17 -12.78
N ALA A 77 -7.56 11.89 -12.61
CA ALA A 77 -6.26 11.46 -13.11
C ALA A 77 -5.81 10.13 -12.48
N PHE A 78 -6.02 9.96 -11.17
CA PHE A 78 -5.73 8.70 -10.50
C PHE A 78 -6.49 7.54 -11.12
N PHE A 79 -7.77 7.70 -11.47
CA PHE A 79 -8.54 6.65 -12.15
C PHE A 79 -7.98 6.29 -13.53
N LEU A 80 -7.40 7.24 -14.25
CA LEU A 80 -6.77 6.98 -15.56
C LEU A 80 -5.51 6.11 -15.43
N VAL A 81 -4.75 6.26 -14.34
CA VAL A 81 -3.49 5.53 -14.10
C VAL A 81 -3.60 4.50 -12.97
N GLN A 82 -4.81 4.20 -12.50
CA GLN A 82 -5.03 3.40 -11.29
C GLN A 82 -4.39 2.02 -11.39
N HIS A 83 -4.46 1.40 -12.57
CA HIS A 83 -3.87 0.11 -12.82
C HIS A 83 -2.34 0.16 -12.68
N GLU A 84 -1.69 1.12 -13.35
CA GLU A 84 -0.24 1.32 -13.30
C GLU A 84 0.24 1.62 -11.88
N VAL A 85 -0.46 2.51 -11.16
CA VAL A 85 -0.15 2.83 -9.77
C VAL A 85 -0.30 1.61 -8.86
N SER A 86 -1.32 0.77 -9.09
CA SER A 86 -1.53 -0.45 -8.30
C SER A 86 -0.43 -1.50 -8.54
N GLU A 87 0.03 -1.65 -9.78
CA GLU A 87 1.18 -2.49 -10.12
C GLU A 87 2.45 -1.96 -9.46
N LEU A 88 2.67 -0.64 -9.49
CA LEU A 88 3.84 0.00 -8.87
C LEU A 88 3.85 -0.18 -7.35
N ILE A 89 2.70 0.00 -6.69
CA ILE A 89 2.54 -0.28 -5.25
C ILE A 89 2.91 -1.73 -4.97
N THR A 90 2.40 -2.67 -5.76
CA THR A 90 2.70 -4.10 -5.60
C THR A 90 4.19 -4.38 -5.79
N ALA A 91 4.83 -3.76 -6.77
CA ALA A 91 6.26 -3.90 -7.03
C ALA A 91 7.11 -3.37 -5.87
N VAL A 92 6.78 -2.20 -5.32
CA VAL A 92 7.47 -1.62 -4.15
C VAL A 92 7.39 -2.56 -2.95
N LEU A 93 6.19 -3.10 -2.67
CA LEU A 93 6.00 -3.99 -1.53
C LEU A 93 6.74 -5.31 -1.71
N ARG A 94 6.70 -5.90 -2.90
CA ARG A 94 7.48 -7.11 -3.22
C ARG A 94 8.98 -6.88 -3.08
N ALA A 95 9.47 -5.75 -3.60
CA ALA A 95 10.86 -5.36 -3.48
C ALA A 95 11.25 -5.21 -2.01
N HIS A 96 10.43 -4.55 -1.18
CA HIS A 96 10.67 -4.39 0.25
C HIS A 96 10.71 -5.73 1.01
N LEU A 97 9.79 -6.66 0.69
CA LEU A 97 9.77 -7.99 1.29
C LEU A 97 11.01 -8.82 0.94
N THR A 98 11.62 -8.57 -0.23
CA THR A 98 12.84 -9.25 -0.67
C THR A 98 14.09 -8.59 -0.10
N ASN A 99 14.14 -7.26 -0.18
CA ASN A 99 15.23 -6.41 0.27
C ASN A 99 14.63 -5.16 0.92
N SER A 100 14.94 -4.92 2.19
CA SER A 100 14.42 -3.75 2.90
C SER A 100 14.73 -2.45 2.14
N LEU A 101 13.71 -1.87 1.51
CA LEU A 101 13.81 -0.61 0.78
C LEU A 101 13.96 0.57 1.73
N ARG A 102 14.85 1.49 1.38
CA ARG A 102 14.92 2.81 2.05
C ARG A 102 13.76 3.68 1.56
N THR A 103 13.07 4.32 2.50
CA THR A 103 12.01 5.29 2.20
C THR A 103 12.43 6.72 2.57
N PRO A 104 11.89 7.76 1.91
CA PRO A 104 10.87 7.71 0.86
C PRO A 104 11.42 7.30 -0.51
N VAL A 105 10.59 6.66 -1.33
CA VAL A 105 10.86 6.37 -2.76
C VAL A 105 9.94 7.23 -3.61
N LYS A 106 10.50 7.95 -4.60
CA LYS A 106 9.74 8.81 -5.51
C LYS A 106 9.76 8.23 -6.92
N PHE A 107 8.57 8.05 -7.49
CA PHE A 107 8.36 7.68 -8.88
C PHE A 107 7.73 8.85 -9.62
N VAL A 108 8.27 9.18 -10.79
CA VAL A 108 7.82 10.29 -11.62
C VAL A 108 7.59 9.74 -13.01
N GLN A 109 6.35 9.81 -13.48
CA GLN A 109 5.99 9.51 -14.86
C GLN A 109 5.69 10.81 -15.58
N GLN A 110 6.62 11.24 -16.44
CA GLN A 110 6.47 12.43 -17.27
C GLN A 110 5.92 12.09 -18.65
N ASP A 111 6.24 10.89 -19.13
CA ASP A 111 5.89 10.43 -20.47
C ASP A 111 4.56 9.67 -20.40
N GLY A 112 3.48 10.31 -20.83
CA GLY A 112 2.17 9.67 -20.90
C GLY A 112 1.03 10.67 -20.99
N PRO A 113 -0.20 10.18 -21.26
CA PRO A 113 -1.39 11.02 -21.33
C PRO A 113 -1.76 11.64 -19.98
N THR A 114 -1.25 11.10 -18.87
CA THR A 114 -1.51 11.61 -17.51
C THR A 114 -0.22 11.57 -16.70
N PRO A 115 0.60 12.65 -16.75
CA PRO A 115 1.81 12.75 -15.96
C PRO A 115 1.52 12.74 -14.46
N TYR A 116 2.26 11.94 -13.70
CA TYR A 116 2.03 11.78 -12.28
C TYR A 116 3.31 11.55 -11.47
N CYS A 117 3.21 11.82 -10.17
CA CYS A 117 4.22 11.53 -9.17
C CYS A 117 3.61 10.65 -8.08
N LEU A 118 4.32 9.59 -7.70
CA LEU A 118 3.97 8.72 -6.59
C LEU A 118 5.11 8.71 -5.58
N ILE A 119 4.85 9.10 -4.34
CA ILE A 119 5.84 9.03 -3.25
C ILE A 119 5.42 7.92 -2.29
N ALA A 120 6.23 6.89 -2.18
CA ALA A 120 6.05 5.79 -1.25
C ALA A 120 6.85 6.05 0.03
N ASP A 121 6.16 6.10 1.16
CA ASP A 121 6.77 6.23 2.48
C ASP A 121 6.34 5.05 3.37
N SER A 122 7.17 4.73 4.37
CA SER A 122 6.92 3.61 5.28
C SER A 122 7.11 4.01 6.73
N GLN A 123 6.31 3.42 7.61
CA GLN A 123 6.38 3.65 9.05
C GLN A 123 6.16 2.34 9.82
N PRO A 124 6.71 2.18 11.02
CA PRO A 124 6.41 1.04 11.88
C PRO A 124 4.90 0.84 12.06
N TRP A 125 4.47 -0.42 12.04
CA TRP A 125 3.08 -0.83 12.23
C TRP A 125 2.89 -1.66 13.51
N PRO A 126 3.05 -1.07 14.70
CA PRO A 126 2.96 -1.80 15.97
C PRO A 126 1.58 -2.44 16.18
N PHE A 127 0.52 -1.76 15.72
CA PHE A 127 -0.84 -2.28 15.79
C PHE A 127 -1.05 -3.54 14.94
N GLY A 128 -0.34 -3.70 13.81
CA GLY A 128 -0.43 -4.91 13.00
C GLY A 128 -0.07 -6.17 13.79
N LYS A 129 0.92 -6.07 14.69
CA LYS A 129 1.41 -7.20 15.50
C LYS A 129 0.40 -7.71 16.52
N THR A 130 -0.63 -6.93 16.85
CA THR A 130 -1.69 -7.34 17.79
C THR A 130 -2.87 -8.02 17.08
N LEU A 131 -2.90 -7.99 15.74
CA LEU A 131 -4.00 -8.55 14.95
C LEU A 131 -3.79 -10.04 14.68
N GLY A 132 -4.80 -10.85 15.02
CA GLY A 132 -4.91 -12.23 14.56
C GLY A 132 -5.49 -12.26 13.14
N LEU A 133 -4.63 -12.17 12.13
CA LEU A 133 -5.07 -12.14 10.73
C LEU A 133 -5.00 -13.54 10.11
N SER A 134 -6.04 -13.91 9.35
CA SER A 134 -6.12 -15.17 8.61
C SER A 134 -6.78 -14.96 7.25
N TRP A 135 -6.43 -15.82 6.30
CA TRP A 135 -7.01 -15.86 4.97
C TRP A 135 -7.40 -17.29 4.61
N GLY A 136 -8.71 -17.54 4.52
CA GLY A 136 -9.21 -18.92 4.44
C GLY A 136 -8.86 -19.69 5.70
N GLY A 137 -8.02 -20.73 5.56
CA GLY A 137 -7.47 -21.50 6.69
C GLY A 137 -6.02 -21.14 7.04
N GLU A 138 -5.40 -20.20 6.31
CA GLU A 138 -3.99 -19.84 6.52
C GLU A 138 -3.86 -18.65 7.47
N ARG A 139 -2.93 -18.73 8.42
CA ARG A 139 -2.60 -17.59 9.28
C ARG A 139 -1.66 -16.64 8.55
N LEU A 140 -1.99 -15.35 8.56
CA LEU A 140 -1.18 -14.31 7.93
C LEU A 140 -0.20 -13.72 8.95
N ILE A 141 1.00 -13.37 8.49
CA ILE A 141 2.00 -12.67 9.28
C ILE A 141 1.91 -11.16 9.01
N PRO A 142 1.54 -10.33 9.99
CA PRO A 142 1.59 -8.88 9.84
C PRO A 142 3.00 -8.40 9.51
N GLY A 143 3.13 -7.56 8.49
CA GLY A 143 4.37 -6.87 8.15
C GLY A 143 4.80 -5.91 9.26
N GLU A 144 6.09 -5.61 9.31
CA GLU A 144 6.63 -4.70 10.32
C GLU A 144 6.29 -3.24 10.06
N LEU A 145 6.08 -2.89 8.79
CA LEU A 145 5.80 -1.55 8.33
C LEU A 145 4.41 -1.45 7.69
N LYS A 146 3.81 -0.27 7.81
CA LYS A 146 2.69 0.20 7.00
C LYS A 146 3.23 1.18 5.97
N TRP A 147 2.55 1.26 4.83
CA TRP A 147 2.98 2.06 3.70
C TRP A 147 1.95 3.13 3.35
N THR A 148 2.43 4.33 3.07
CA THR A 148 1.61 5.44 2.56
C THR A 148 2.14 5.86 1.19
N PHE A 149 1.27 5.80 0.20
CA PHE A 149 1.55 6.20 -1.18
C PHE A 149 0.83 7.50 -1.48
N LYS A 150 1.61 8.55 -1.67
CA LYS A 150 1.17 9.91 -1.95
C LYS A 150 1.14 10.13 -3.46
N PHE A 151 -0.06 10.24 -4.04
CA PHE A 151 -0.26 10.42 -5.47
C PHE A 151 -0.56 11.89 -5.80
N SER A 152 0.16 12.43 -6.78
CA SER A 152 -0.13 13.74 -7.36
C SER A 152 -0.06 13.65 -8.87
N THR A 153 -0.86 14.45 -9.55
CA THR A 153 -0.62 14.81 -10.94
C THR A 153 0.54 15.79 -11.04
N ILE A 154 1.28 15.73 -12.16
CA ILE A 154 2.27 16.74 -12.51
C ILE A 154 1.56 17.67 -13.50
N GLY A 155 1.46 18.95 -13.16
CA GLY A 155 0.93 19.93 -14.10
C GLY A 155 1.82 19.94 -15.33
N LEU A 156 1.26 19.60 -16.50
CA LEU A 156 1.90 19.94 -17.76
C LEU A 156 1.97 21.46 -17.80
N ASN A 157 3.19 22.02 -17.79
CA ASN A 157 3.36 23.41 -18.15
C ASN A 157 2.78 23.57 -19.56
N GLU A 158 1.65 24.25 -19.69
CA GLU A 158 1.28 24.80 -20.99
C GLU A 158 2.41 25.73 -21.41
N PRO A 159 3.01 25.55 -22.60
CA PRO A 159 3.96 26.52 -23.11
C PRO A 159 3.23 27.86 -23.24
N SER A 160 3.67 28.82 -22.43
CA SER A 160 3.30 30.24 -22.50
C SER A 160 3.69 30.86 -23.83
#